data_AF-A0A8B8CH83-F1
#
_entry.id   AF-A0A8B8CH83-F1
#
_cell.length_a   1.000
_cell.length_b   1.000
_cell.length_c   1.000
_cell.angle_alpha   90.00
_cell.angle_beta   90.00
_cell.angle_gamma   90.00
#
_symmetry.space_group_name_H-M   'P 1'
#
loop_
_entity.id
_entity.type
_entity.pdbx_description
1 polymer ?
#
loop_
_entity_poly.entity_id
_entity_poly.type
_entity_poly.pdbx_seq_one_letter_code
_entity_poly.pdbx_strand_id
1 'polypeptide(L)'
;MALGDEVVYAGDPEEQENGDPEEEEEEELEDPQRTLRDECVEKNASCKEFKEVLDKCNERVAVNPAIEEETCEEELIDFVHCVDHCVAKKLFGKLA
;
A
#
# COMPACT_ATOMS: atom_id res chain seq x y z
N MET A 1 6.82 -34.76 5.39
CA MET A 1 6.58 -34.16 4.06
C MET A 1 5.92 -32.82 4.36
N ALA A 2 6.71 -31.75 4.44
CA ALA A 2 6.99 -30.82 3.33
C ALA A 2 5.69 -30.07 2.98
N LEU A 3 5.57 -28.75 3.10
CA LEU A 3 6.46 -27.63 2.75
C LEU A 3 6.17 -26.47 3.75
N GLY A 4 7.10 -25.69 4.28
CA GLY A 4 8.39 -25.29 3.75
C GLY A 4 8.23 -24.07 2.83
N ASP A 5 7.93 -22.90 3.39
CA ASP A 5 8.66 -21.67 3.05
C ASP A 5 8.40 -20.58 4.10
N GLU A 6 9.47 -20.26 4.80
CA GLU A 6 9.60 -19.22 5.81
C GLU A 6 9.93 -17.94 5.04
N VAL A 7 8.97 -17.03 4.87
CA VAL A 7 9.31 -15.64 4.50
C VAL A 7 9.83 -14.94 5.75
N VAL A 8 11.05 -15.29 6.12
CA VAL A 8 11.93 -14.42 6.89
C VAL A 8 12.15 -13.16 6.05
N TYR A 9 11.63 -12.03 6.54
CA TYR A 9 12.18 -10.73 6.17
C TYR A 9 13.62 -10.70 6.70
N ALA A 10 14.57 -11.10 5.86
CA ALA A 10 15.98 -10.82 6.09
C ALA A 10 16.18 -9.32 5.88
N GLY A 11 16.09 -8.55 6.97
CA GLY A 11 16.85 -7.32 7.05
C GLY A 11 18.33 -7.71 6.98
N ASP A 12 19.01 -7.26 5.94
CA ASP A 12 20.45 -7.47 5.78
C ASP A 12 21.20 -6.65 6.84
N PRO A 13 22.27 -7.20 7.47
CA PRO A 13 22.94 -6.59 8.60
C PRO A 13 23.84 -5.44 8.15
N GLU A 14 24.00 -4.43 9.01
CA GLU A 14 24.89 -3.29 8.77
C GLU A 14 26.32 -3.72 8.41
N GLU A 15 26.78 -3.42 7.19
CA GLU A 15 28.19 -3.24 6.85
C GLU A 15 28.49 -1.76 6.65
N GLN A 16 29.21 -1.17 7.62
CA GLN A 16 29.89 0.11 7.43
C GLN A 16 31.17 -0.14 6.62
N GLU A 17 31.19 0.27 5.35
CA GLU A 17 32.44 0.54 4.63
C GLU A 17 32.44 2.01 4.15
N ASN A 18 33.52 2.71 4.51
CA ASN A 18 33.79 4.10 4.15
C ASN A 18 34.30 4.20 2.70
N GLY A 19 33.71 5.07 1.87
CA GLY A 19 34.46 5.82 0.86
C GLY A 19 33.83 5.98 -0.53
N ASP A 20 33.16 7.10 -0.78
CA ASP A 20 33.45 8.09 -1.85
C ASP A 20 32.38 9.22 -1.81
N PRO A 21 32.72 10.53 -1.91
CA PRO A 21 31.74 11.60 -2.00
C PRO A 21 31.47 11.94 -3.48
N GLU A 22 30.99 10.98 -4.24
CA GLU A 22 30.18 11.28 -5.42
C GLU A 22 28.73 11.33 -4.93
N GLU A 23 28.32 12.51 -4.42
CA GLU A 23 26.91 12.89 -4.33
C GLU A 23 26.41 13.00 -5.78
N GLU A 24 26.19 11.86 -6.44
CA GLU A 24 25.26 11.76 -7.54
C GLU A 24 23.93 12.26 -6.97
N GLU A 25 23.37 13.32 -7.56
CA GLU A 25 22.01 13.75 -7.27
C GLU A 25 21.10 12.53 -7.52
N GLU A 26 20.76 11.78 -6.47
CA GLU A 26 19.77 10.71 -6.53
C GLU A 26 18.47 11.38 -6.97
N GLU A 27 18.19 11.34 -8.28
CA GLU A 27 16.90 11.74 -8.81
C GLU A 27 15.84 10.92 -8.05
N GLU A 28 14.97 11.60 -7.29
CA GLU A 28 13.91 10.96 -6.50
C GLU A 28 12.99 10.20 -7.48
N LEU A 29 13.26 8.90 -7.65
CA LEU A 29 12.51 8.04 -8.55
C LEU A 29 11.09 7.87 -8.01
N GLU A 30 10.13 8.55 -8.61
CA GLU A 30 8.73 8.44 -8.24
C GLU A 30 8.15 7.08 -8.70
N ASP A 31 7.64 6.27 -7.76
CA ASP A 31 6.95 5.01 -8.08
C ASP A 31 5.63 5.29 -8.82
N PRO A 32 5.50 4.92 -10.12
CA PRO A 32 4.28 5.16 -10.88
C PRO A 32 3.06 4.46 -10.29
N GLN A 33 3.23 3.39 -9.50
CA GLN A 33 2.13 2.75 -8.79
C GLN A 33 1.51 3.69 -7.75
N ARG A 34 2.33 4.42 -6.99
CA ARG A 34 1.86 5.33 -5.95
C ARG A 34 1.05 6.46 -6.55
N THR A 35 1.58 7.15 -7.56
CA THR A 35 0.89 8.23 -8.27
C THR A 35 -0.44 7.75 -8.84
N LEU A 36 -0.48 6.56 -9.46
CA LEU A 36 -1.70 6.02 -10.03
C LEU A 36 -2.73 5.60 -8.97
N ARG A 37 -2.30 5.08 -7.82
CA ARG A 37 -3.21 4.79 -6.69
C ARG A 37 -3.86 6.07 -6.20
N ASP A 38 -3.09 7.13 -5.98
CA ASP A 38 -3.61 8.43 -5.53
C ASP A 38 -4.61 9.00 -6.54
N GLU A 39 -4.28 8.99 -7.83
CA GLU A 39 -5.21 9.39 -8.89
C GLU A 39 -6.52 8.59 -8.87
N CYS A 40 -6.43 7.27 -8.66
CA CYS A 40 -7.60 6.39 -8.64
C CYS A 40 -8.48 6.62 -7.42
N VAL A 41 -7.88 6.92 -6.25
CA VAL A 41 -8.63 7.28 -5.04
C VAL A 41 -9.37 8.61 -5.22
N GLU A 42 -8.72 9.61 -5.83
CA GLU A 42 -9.30 10.95 -5.99
C GLU A 42 -10.35 11.03 -7.11
N LYS A 43 -10.08 10.38 -8.25
CA LYS A 43 -10.87 10.55 -9.48
C LYS A 43 -11.99 9.51 -9.64
N ASN A 44 -11.90 8.37 -8.97
CA ASN A 44 -12.94 7.33 -9.04
C ASN A 44 -13.95 7.49 -7.90
N ALA A 45 -15.19 7.82 -8.24
CA ALA A 45 -16.27 8.03 -7.28
C ALA A 45 -16.50 6.80 -6.38
N SER A 46 -16.52 5.59 -6.93
CA SER A 46 -16.74 4.36 -6.15
C SER A 46 -15.59 4.09 -5.19
N CYS A 47 -14.33 4.33 -5.60
CA CYS A 47 -13.20 4.12 -4.70
C CYS A 47 -13.19 5.15 -3.57
N LYS A 48 -13.65 6.38 -3.84
CA LYS A 48 -13.85 7.39 -2.82
C LYS A 48 -14.95 7.00 -1.83
N GLU A 49 -16.07 6.47 -2.30
CA GLU A 49 -17.14 5.97 -1.43
C GLU A 49 -16.65 4.82 -0.54
N PHE A 50 -15.96 3.82 -1.09
CA PHE A 50 -15.38 2.73 -0.29
C PHE A 50 -14.35 3.23 0.72
N LYS A 51 -13.55 4.24 0.36
CA LYS A 51 -12.64 4.89 1.31
C LYS A 51 -13.39 5.53 2.48
N GLU A 52 -14.48 6.25 2.21
CA GLU A 52 -15.29 6.86 3.28
C GLU A 52 -15.94 5.82 4.20
N VAL A 53 -16.31 4.64 3.67
CA VAL A 53 -16.85 3.54 4.48
C VAL A 53 -15.74 2.92 5.36
N LEU A 54 -14.56 2.68 4.78
CA LEU A 54 -13.37 2.22 5.51
C LEU A 54 -12.98 3.19 6.64
N ASP A 55 -12.92 4.49 6.34
CA ASP A 55 -12.55 5.52 7.31
C ASP A 55 -13.57 5.54 8.49
N LYS A 56 -14.87 5.38 8.22
CA LYS A 56 -15.90 5.25 9.28
C LYS A 56 -15.75 3.99 10.13
N CYS A 57 -15.34 2.86 9.53
CA CYS A 57 -15.04 1.66 10.31
C CYS A 57 -13.83 1.90 11.21
N ASN A 58 -12.75 2.47 10.69
CA ASN A 58 -11.54 2.77 11.45
C ASN A 58 -11.83 3.70 12.64
N GLU A 59 -12.67 4.72 12.45
CA GLU A 59 -13.13 5.60 13.54
C GLU A 59 -13.91 4.84 14.62
N ARG A 60 -14.77 3.90 14.23
CA ARG A 60 -15.56 3.08 15.16
C ARG A 60 -14.68 2.15 16.00
N VAL A 61 -13.77 1.43 15.35
CA VAL A 61 -12.84 0.49 16.00
C VAL A 61 -11.83 1.23 16.90
N ALA A 62 -11.39 2.43 16.51
CA ALA A 62 -10.46 3.22 17.32
C ALA A 62 -11.09 3.73 18.65
N VAL A 63 -12.39 4.03 18.65
CA VAL A 63 -13.07 4.63 19.81
C VAL A 63 -13.56 3.58 20.81
N ASN A 64 -13.89 2.37 20.34
CA ASN A 64 -14.53 1.37 21.19
C ASN A 64 -13.69 0.08 21.29
N PRO A 65 -12.72 0.01 22.22
CA PRO A 65 -11.95 -1.20 22.47
C PRO A 65 -12.79 -2.37 22.98
N ALA A 66 -14.07 -2.18 23.32
CA ALA A 66 -14.98 -3.26 23.70
C ALA A 66 -15.67 -3.95 22.49
N ILE A 67 -15.47 -3.45 21.26
CA ILE A 67 -15.83 -4.19 20.04
C ILE A 67 -14.63 -5.06 19.65
N GLU A 68 -14.27 -6.01 20.52
CA GLU A 68 -13.03 -6.80 20.36
C GLU A 68 -13.01 -7.68 19.10
N GLU A 69 -14.16 -7.90 18.46
CA GLU A 69 -14.30 -8.78 17.30
C GLU A 69 -14.53 -8.05 15.97
N GLU A 70 -14.70 -6.72 15.96
CA GLU A 70 -14.90 -5.98 14.71
C GLU A 70 -13.56 -5.64 14.05
N THR A 71 -13.42 -6.04 12.80
CA THR A 71 -12.29 -5.69 11.92
C THR A 71 -12.77 -4.95 10.70
N CYS A 72 -12.01 -3.99 10.20
CA CYS A 72 -12.31 -3.25 8.96
C CYS A 72 -11.78 -3.94 7.70
N GLU A 73 -11.60 -5.27 7.74
CA GLU A 73 -11.02 -6.05 6.63
C GLU A 73 -11.94 -6.09 5.41
N GLU A 74 -13.26 -6.19 5.61
CA GLU A 74 -14.24 -6.19 4.52
C GLU A 74 -14.17 -4.87 3.74
N GLU A 75 -14.26 -3.73 4.44
CA GLU A 75 -14.17 -2.40 3.83
C GLU A 75 -12.80 -2.16 3.18
N LEU A 76 -11.74 -2.69 3.77
CA LEU A 76 -10.39 -2.61 3.22
C LEU A 76 -10.30 -3.36 1.89
N ILE A 77 -10.83 -4.59 1.83
CA ILE A 77 -10.83 -5.40 0.62
C ILE A 77 -11.63 -4.72 -0.49
N ASP A 78 -12.80 -4.16 -0.18
CA ASP A 78 -13.62 -3.42 -1.15
C ASP A 78 -12.89 -2.19 -1.71
N PHE A 79 -12.28 -1.41 -0.83
CA PHE A 79 -11.49 -0.23 -1.22
C PHE A 79 -10.30 -0.62 -2.10
N VAL A 80 -9.50 -1.59 -1.66
CA VAL A 80 -8.31 -2.06 -2.39
C VAL A 80 -8.70 -2.65 -3.74
N HIS A 81 -9.76 -3.45 -3.79
CA HIS A 81 -10.27 -4.03 -5.04
C HIS A 81 -10.64 -2.94 -6.05
N CYS A 82 -11.32 -1.89 -5.61
CA CYS A 82 -11.67 -0.76 -6.48
C CYS A 82 -10.41 -0.06 -7.02
N VAL A 83 -9.45 0.25 -6.14
CA VAL A 83 -8.21 0.94 -6.52
C VAL A 83 -7.39 0.08 -7.48
N ASP A 84 -7.21 -1.20 -7.19
CA ASP A 84 -6.45 -2.12 -8.04
C ASP A 84 -7.10 -2.29 -9.41
N HIS A 85 -8.43 -2.42 -9.47
CA HIS A 85 -9.16 -2.47 -10.75
C HIS A 85 -8.97 -1.20 -11.58
N CYS A 86 -8.85 -0.04 -10.92
CA CYS A 86 -8.56 1.23 -11.58
C CYS A 86 -7.10 1.31 -12.07
N VAL A 87 -6.13 0.99 -11.21
CA VAL A 87 -4.68 1.10 -11.47
C VAL A 87 -4.20 0.09 -12.52
N ALA A 88 -4.73 -1.14 -12.51
CA ALA A 88 -4.33 -2.23 -13.42
C ALA A 88 -4.42 -1.85 -14.91
N LYS A 89 -5.26 -0.88 -15.26
CA LYS A 89 -5.45 -0.41 -16.64
C LYS A 89 -4.26 0.41 -17.17
N LYS A 90 -3.45 0.98 -16.29
CA LYS A 90 -2.38 1.94 -16.64
C LYS A 90 -1.00 1.53 -16.17
N LEU A 91 -0.91 0.82 -15.03
CA LEU A 91 0.36 0.56 -14.34
C LEU A 91 1.41 -0.09 -15.22
N PHE A 92 1.09 -1.20 -15.89
CA PHE A 92 2.05 -1.91 -16.73
C PHE A 92 2.48 -1.15 -17.99
N GLY A 93 1.78 -0.07 -18.36
CA GLY A 93 2.25 0.84 -19.41
C GLY A 93 3.30 1.85 -18.94
N LYS A 94 3.55 1.93 -17.63
CA LYS A 94 4.56 2.78 -16.98
C LYS A 94 5.81 2.01 -16.55
N LEU A 95 5.75 0.69 -16.55
CA LEU A 95 6.85 -0.19 -16.19
C LEU A 95 7.56 -0.61 -17.49
N ALA A 96 8.83 -0.26 -17.63
CA ALA A 96 9.68 -0.58 -18.78
C ALA A 96 10.67 -1.70 -18.45
#